data_AF-A0A7Y1XMS8-F1
#
_entry.id   AF-A0A7Y1XMS8-F1
#
_cell.length_a   1.000
_cell.length_b   1.000
_cell.length_c   1.000
_cell.angle_alpha   90.00
_cell.angle_beta   90.00
_cell.angle_gamma   90.00
#
_symmetry.space_group_name_H-M   'P 1'
#
loop_
_entity.id
_entity.type
_entity.pdbx_description
1 polymer ?
#
loop_
_entity_poly.entity_id
_entity_poly.type
_entity_poly.pdbx_seq_one_letter_code
_entity_poly.pdbx_strand_id
1 'polypeptide(L)'
;KLNTRLNNTYVSYGPKGASRRALQEVQDQEAMALEEVVVVKRAVSKSSAYYNNAEWDLVDASSEDDFDLKNYKKEMLPQSLRGKSEAEIEKFLAEKKAERSSIQKEIQEANAKREEYIARQQKSEAGELEKAMLQAIKKQASNKNLYWE
;
A
#
# COMPACT_ATOMS: atom_id res chain seq x y z
N LYS A 1 8.12 6.63 -1.75
CA LYS A 1 9.21 6.01 -0.95
C LYS A 1 8.80 4.66 -0.36
N LEU A 2 7.74 4.56 0.45
CA LEU A 2 7.31 3.29 1.07
C LEU A 2 6.93 2.20 0.04
N ASN A 3 6.23 2.54 -1.04
CA ASN A 3 5.92 1.59 -2.12
C ASN A 3 7.19 0.98 -2.75
N THR A 4 8.20 1.81 -3.04
CA THR A 4 9.49 1.33 -3.55
C THR A 4 10.20 0.41 -2.57
N ARG A 5 10.21 0.75 -1.27
CA ARG A 5 10.77 -0.12 -0.22
C ARG A 5 10.01 -1.46 -0.17
N LEU A 6 8.68 -1.43 -0.22
CA LEU A 6 7.84 -2.63 -0.23
C LEU A 6 8.18 -3.53 -1.43
N ASN A 7 8.32 -2.95 -2.62
CA ASN A 7 8.71 -3.69 -3.83
C ASN A 7 10.07 -4.41 -3.69
N ASN A 8 11.01 -3.82 -2.95
CA ASN A 8 12.32 -4.42 -2.72
C ASN A 8 12.31 -5.61 -1.74
N THR A 9 11.15 -5.89 -1.12
CA THR A 9 10.98 -7.06 -0.26
C THR A 9 10.49 -8.30 -1.01
N TYR A 10 10.00 -8.16 -2.25
CA TYR A 10 9.60 -9.34 -3.04
C TYR A 10 10.82 -10.17 -3.44
N VAL A 11 10.63 -11.49 -3.46
CA VAL A 11 11.61 -12.51 -3.82
C VAL A 11 10.94 -13.40 -4.88
N SER A 12 11.16 -13.06 -6.15
CA SER A 12 10.45 -13.75 -7.23
C SER A 12 11.00 -15.15 -7.45
N TYR A 13 10.11 -16.13 -7.62
CA TYR A 13 10.50 -17.52 -7.85
C TYR A 13 9.58 -18.20 -8.87
N GLY A 14 10.02 -19.36 -9.35
CA GLY A 14 9.24 -20.21 -10.24
C GLY A 14 8.98 -19.61 -11.64
N PRO A 15 8.16 -20.28 -12.46
CA PRO A 15 7.94 -19.89 -13.85
C PRO A 15 7.28 -18.52 -14.02
N LYS A 16 6.46 -18.10 -13.04
CA LYS A 16 5.74 -16.81 -13.07
C LYS A 16 6.52 -15.67 -12.43
N GLY A 17 7.60 -15.95 -11.70
CA GLY A 17 8.30 -14.97 -10.86
C GLY A 17 8.77 -13.72 -11.60
N ALA A 18 9.49 -13.91 -12.71
CA ALA A 18 10.07 -12.80 -13.47
C ALA A 18 8.99 -11.93 -14.12
N SER A 19 7.99 -12.53 -14.76
CA SER A 19 6.92 -11.80 -15.43
C SER A 19 6.02 -11.06 -14.46
N ARG A 20 5.71 -11.64 -13.29
CA ARG A 20 4.90 -10.99 -12.25
C ARG A 20 5.63 -9.82 -11.59
N ARG A 21 6.93 -9.96 -11.30
CA ARG A 21 7.76 -8.85 -10.81
C ARG A 21 7.78 -7.68 -11.80
N ALA A 22 8.04 -7.97 -13.08
CA ALA A 22 8.05 -6.95 -14.12
C ALA A 22 6.68 -6.27 -14.27
N LEU A 23 5.59 -7.05 -14.21
CA LEU A 23 4.23 -6.50 -14.25
C LEU A 23 3.97 -5.55 -13.07
N GLN A 24 4.45 -5.88 -11.88
CA GLN A 24 4.30 -5.00 -10.72
C GLN A 24 5.03 -3.67 -10.90
N GLU A 25 6.22 -3.69 -11.50
CA GLU A 25 6.97 -2.47 -11.83
C GLU A 25 6.25 -1.61 -12.88
N VAL A 26 5.71 -2.23 -13.94
CA VAL A 26 4.92 -1.53 -14.97
C VAL A 26 3.69 -0.87 -14.35
N GLN A 27 2.92 -1.62 -13.54
CA GLN A 27 1.73 -1.07 -12.88
C GLN A 27 2.06 0.08 -11.93
N ASP A 28 3.22 0.05 -11.28
CA ASP A 28 3.67 1.14 -10.43
C ASP A 28 4.06 2.38 -11.23
N GLN A 29 4.67 2.21 -12.41
CA GLN A 29 4.96 3.30 -13.34
C GLN A 29 3.68 3.93 -13.89
N GLU A 30 2.71 3.11 -14.30
CA GLU A 30 1.41 3.58 -14.77
C GLU A 30 0.67 4.37 -13.67
N ALA A 31 0.67 3.87 -12.43
CA ALA A 31 0.07 4.58 -11.29
C ALA A 31 0.74 5.94 -11.05
N MET A 32 2.07 6.02 -11.16
CA MET A 32 2.82 7.28 -11.03
C MET A 32 2.52 8.27 -12.17
N ALA A 33 2.22 7.78 -13.37
CA ALA A 33 1.87 8.61 -14.52
C ALA A 33 0.43 9.15 -14.46
N LEU A 34 -0.45 8.48 -13.71
CA LEU A 34 -1.84 8.91 -13.53
C LEU A 34 -1.95 10.04 -12.51
N GLU A 35 -1.86 9.70 -11.21
CA GLU A 35 -2.08 10.65 -10.11
C GLU A 35 -1.44 10.11 -8.82
N GLU A 36 -0.97 10.99 -7.95
CA GLU A 36 -0.35 10.59 -6.67
C GLU A 36 -1.30 9.76 -5.80
N VAL A 37 -2.59 10.10 -5.78
CA VAL A 37 -3.61 9.36 -5.01
C VAL A 37 -3.75 7.90 -5.47
N VAL A 38 -3.48 7.61 -6.75
CA VAL A 38 -3.52 6.24 -7.29
C VAL A 38 -2.33 5.43 -6.74
N VAL A 39 -1.14 6.05 -6.68
CA VAL A 39 0.04 5.44 -6.05
C VAL A 39 -0.21 5.14 -4.57
N VAL A 40 -0.84 6.06 -3.84
CA VAL A 40 -1.21 5.87 -2.43
C VAL A 40 -2.17 4.70 -2.25
N LYS A 41 -3.29 4.67 -3.00
CA LYS A 41 -4.27 3.59 -2.93
C LYS A 41 -3.65 2.22 -3.21
N ARG A 42 -2.77 2.16 -4.21
CA ARG A 42 -2.05 0.93 -4.55
C ARG A 42 -1.09 0.50 -3.44
N ALA A 43 -0.33 1.42 -2.84
CA ALA A 43 0.54 1.10 -1.72
C ALA A 43 -0.26 0.55 -0.51
N VAL A 44 -1.41 1.15 -0.21
CA VAL A 44 -2.31 0.72 0.87
C VAL A 44 -2.91 -0.67 0.60
N SER A 45 -3.28 -0.94 -0.65
CA SER A 45 -3.75 -2.27 -1.06
C SER A 45 -2.66 -3.34 -0.87
N LYS A 46 -1.44 -3.06 -1.32
CA LYS A 46 -0.27 -3.96 -1.16
C LYS A 46 0.15 -4.17 0.30
N SER A 47 -0.21 -3.27 1.20
CA SER A 47 0.04 -3.41 2.64
C SER A 47 -1.08 -4.13 3.40
N SER A 48 -2.11 -4.63 2.71
CA SER A 48 -3.17 -5.39 3.34
C SER A 48 -2.84 -6.88 3.36
N ALA A 49 -3.41 -7.60 4.34
CA ALA A 49 -3.28 -9.06 4.43
C ALA A 49 -3.90 -9.81 3.23
N TYR A 50 -4.78 -9.16 2.48
CA TYR A 50 -5.43 -9.74 1.29
C TYR A 50 -4.54 -9.72 0.04
N TYR A 51 -3.44 -8.96 0.06
CA TYR A 51 -2.52 -8.88 -1.07
C TYR A 51 -1.51 -10.03 -1.01
N ASN A 52 -1.94 -11.21 -1.44
CA ASN A 52 -1.16 -12.44 -1.42
C ASN A 52 -0.56 -12.73 -2.82
N ASN A 53 0.76 -12.94 -2.85
CA ASN A 53 1.53 -13.24 -4.05
C ASN A 53 2.26 -14.60 -3.99
N ALA A 54 1.82 -15.53 -3.15
CA ALA A 54 2.46 -16.82 -2.92
C ALA A 54 2.75 -17.59 -4.22
N GLU A 55 1.96 -17.41 -5.29
CA GLU A 55 2.23 -18.04 -6.60
C GLU A 55 3.56 -17.62 -7.27
N TRP A 56 4.14 -16.49 -6.88
CA TRP A 56 5.32 -15.94 -7.56
C TRP A 56 6.31 -15.23 -6.63
N ASP A 57 5.94 -14.94 -5.40
CA ASP A 57 6.79 -14.35 -4.36
C ASP A 57 7.05 -15.35 -3.22
N LEU A 58 8.33 -15.64 -2.98
CA LEU A 58 8.77 -16.67 -2.05
C LEU A 58 8.56 -16.27 -0.59
N VAL A 59 8.48 -14.97 -0.29
CA VAL A 59 8.22 -14.49 1.08
C VAL A 59 6.74 -14.70 1.44
N ASP A 60 5.82 -14.40 0.51
CA ASP A 60 4.39 -14.71 0.70
C ASP A 60 4.20 -16.23 0.74
N ALA A 61 4.83 -16.98 -0.19
CA ALA A 61 4.78 -18.44 -0.17
C ALA A 61 5.29 -19.03 1.17
N SER A 62 6.36 -18.46 1.74
CA SER A 62 6.89 -18.89 3.05
C SER A 62 6.01 -18.55 4.26
N SER A 63 4.90 -17.87 4.03
CA SER A 63 3.92 -17.55 5.07
C SER A 63 2.69 -18.45 5.04
N GLU A 64 2.58 -19.32 4.03
CA GLU A 64 1.53 -20.34 3.93
C GLU A 64 1.83 -21.52 4.87
N ASP A 65 0.78 -22.15 5.41
CA ASP A 65 0.91 -23.24 6.39
C ASP A 65 1.56 -24.51 5.79
N ASP A 66 1.46 -24.70 4.47
CA ASP A 66 1.99 -25.86 3.73
C ASP A 66 3.37 -25.62 3.12
N PHE A 67 4.04 -24.52 3.48
CA PHE A 67 5.35 -24.20 2.94
C PHE A 67 6.43 -25.18 3.42
N ASP A 68 7.03 -25.89 2.46
CA ASP A 68 8.26 -26.65 2.65
C ASP A 68 9.24 -26.34 1.51
N LEU A 69 10.40 -25.76 1.86
CA LEU A 69 11.43 -25.40 0.90
C LEU A 69 11.91 -26.61 0.06
N LYS A 70 11.82 -27.83 0.60
CA LYS A 70 12.22 -29.07 -0.09
C LYS A 70 11.32 -29.40 -1.29
N ASN A 71 10.10 -28.87 -1.31
CA ASN A 71 9.18 -29.04 -2.44
C ASN A 71 9.57 -28.16 -3.64
N TYR A 72 10.51 -27.22 -3.48
CA TYR A 72 10.93 -26.31 -4.52
C TYR A 72 12.24 -26.76 -5.18
N LYS A 73 12.23 -26.87 -6.50
CA LYS A 73 13.45 -27.14 -7.26
C LYS A 73 14.42 -25.97 -7.14
N LYS A 74 15.72 -26.24 -6.92
CA LYS A 74 16.76 -25.19 -6.83
C LYS A 74 16.77 -24.23 -8.02
N GLU A 75 16.47 -24.74 -9.22
CA GLU A 75 16.36 -23.95 -10.46
C GLU A 75 15.20 -22.94 -10.45
N MET A 76 14.14 -23.18 -9.67
CA MET A 76 13.02 -22.24 -9.49
C MET A 76 13.35 -21.10 -8.53
N LEU A 77 14.38 -21.25 -7.69
CA LEU A 77 14.83 -20.18 -6.81
C LEU A 77 15.57 -19.09 -7.61
N PRO A 78 15.52 -17.83 -7.16
CA PRO A 78 16.33 -16.77 -7.75
C PRO A 78 17.82 -17.09 -7.61
N GLN A 79 18.64 -16.59 -8.55
CA GLN A 79 20.07 -16.92 -8.64
C GLN A 79 20.83 -16.71 -7.31
N SER A 80 20.48 -15.66 -6.56
CA SER A 80 21.07 -15.34 -5.26
C SER A 80 20.83 -16.40 -4.17
N LEU A 81 19.84 -17.28 -4.35
CA LEU A 81 19.45 -18.31 -3.37
C LEU A 81 19.83 -19.74 -3.80
N ARG A 82 20.10 -20.00 -5.10
CA ARG A 82 20.33 -21.38 -5.60
C ARG A 82 21.51 -22.12 -4.96
N GLY A 83 22.52 -21.38 -4.51
CA GLY A 83 23.73 -21.92 -3.88
C GLY A 83 23.72 -21.92 -2.35
N LYS A 84 22.63 -21.43 -1.74
CA LYS A 84 22.49 -21.35 -0.28
C LYS A 84 21.95 -22.65 0.30
N SER A 85 22.29 -22.91 1.56
CA SER A 85 21.67 -23.95 2.37
C SER A 85 20.22 -23.60 2.73
N GLU A 86 19.43 -24.60 3.14
CA GLU A 86 18.05 -24.41 3.57
C GLU A 86 17.96 -23.38 4.72
N ALA A 87 18.81 -23.52 5.74
CA ALA A 87 18.86 -22.59 6.88
C ALA A 87 19.20 -21.14 6.47
N GLU A 88 20.08 -20.95 5.48
CA GLU A 88 20.39 -19.62 4.96
C GLU A 88 19.21 -19.00 4.18
N ILE A 89 18.46 -19.82 3.44
CA ILE A 89 17.27 -19.37 2.71
C ILE A 89 16.16 -19.00 3.69
N GLU A 90 15.89 -19.85 4.68
CA GLU A 90 14.91 -19.57 5.73
C GLU A 90 15.23 -18.29 6.47
N LYS A 91 16.50 -18.09 6.88
CA LYS A 91 16.94 -16.86 7.51
C LYS A 91 16.72 -15.64 6.62
N PHE A 92 17.08 -15.73 5.33
CA PHE A 92 16.88 -14.64 4.38
C PHE A 92 15.39 -14.29 4.20
N LEU A 93 14.52 -15.30 4.11
CA LEU A 93 13.07 -15.10 3.99
C LEU A 93 12.48 -14.49 5.25
N ALA A 94 12.92 -14.91 6.44
CA ALA A 94 12.51 -14.33 7.71
C ALA A 94 12.90 -12.84 7.83
N GLU A 95 14.12 -12.49 7.43
CA GLU A 95 14.58 -11.09 7.38
C GLU A 95 13.74 -10.26 6.42
N LYS A 96 13.45 -10.78 5.21
CA LYS A 96 12.61 -10.11 4.21
C LYS A 96 11.16 -9.95 4.69
N LYS A 97 10.61 -10.96 5.38
CA LYS A 97 9.28 -10.91 5.96
C LYS A 97 9.19 -9.84 7.06
N ALA A 98 10.19 -9.78 7.95
CA ALA A 98 10.24 -8.75 8.99
C ALA A 98 10.34 -7.33 8.40
N GLU A 99 11.20 -7.15 7.39
CA GLU A 99 11.32 -5.89 6.64
C GLU A 99 9.98 -5.49 6.01
N ARG A 100 9.32 -6.43 5.33
CA ARG A 100 8.01 -6.23 4.68
C ARG A 100 6.95 -5.81 5.69
N SER A 101 6.79 -6.56 6.77
CA SER A 101 5.79 -6.29 7.82
C SER A 101 5.98 -4.89 8.41
N SER A 102 7.22 -4.46 8.64
CA SER A 102 7.52 -3.11 9.12
C SER A 102 7.06 -2.04 8.12
N ILE A 103 7.39 -2.20 6.83
CA ILE A 103 6.99 -1.26 5.79
C ILE A 103 5.47 -1.22 5.61
N GLN A 104 4.80 -2.38 5.63
CA GLN A 104 3.35 -2.44 5.52
C GLN A 104 2.68 -1.73 6.69
N LYS A 105 3.20 -1.88 7.92
CA LYS A 105 2.74 -1.13 9.09
C LYS A 105 2.92 0.37 8.91
N GLU A 106 4.10 0.83 8.46
CA GLU A 106 4.35 2.25 8.16
C GLU A 106 3.33 2.81 7.14
N ILE A 107 2.98 2.03 6.10
CA ILE A 107 1.98 2.43 5.10
C ILE A 107 0.58 2.56 5.73
N GLN A 108 0.16 1.57 6.53
CA GLN A 108 -1.16 1.59 7.16
C GLN A 108 -1.29 2.75 8.17
N GLU A 109 -0.25 3.02 8.95
CA GLU A 109 -0.21 4.15 9.88
C GLU A 109 -0.28 5.51 9.15
N ALA A 110 0.45 5.65 8.04
CA ALA A 110 0.39 6.85 7.22
C ALA A 110 -1.00 7.04 6.59
N ASN A 111 -1.62 5.95 6.12
CA ASN A 111 -2.97 6.01 5.55
C ASN A 111 -4.02 6.37 6.60
N ALA A 112 -3.93 5.82 7.81
CA ALA A 112 -4.84 6.17 8.91
C ALA A 112 -4.79 7.67 9.22
N LYS A 113 -3.58 8.27 9.29
CA LYS A 113 -3.41 9.72 9.48
C LYS A 113 -4.01 10.54 8.32
N ARG A 114 -3.85 10.06 7.08
CA ARG A 114 -4.43 10.70 5.89
C ARG A 114 -5.95 10.69 5.94
N GLU A 115 -6.57 9.55 6.22
CA GLU A 115 -8.03 9.44 6.32
C GLU A 115 -8.60 10.30 7.46
N GLU A 116 -7.91 10.32 8.61
CA GLU A 116 -8.31 11.19 9.72
C GLU A 116 -8.23 12.68 9.34
N TYR A 117 -7.17 13.09 8.64
CA TYR A 117 -7.05 14.46 8.14
C TYR A 117 -8.17 14.83 7.16
N ILE A 118 -8.46 13.97 6.17
CA ILE A 118 -9.54 14.18 5.20
C ILE A 118 -10.89 14.31 5.93
N ALA A 119 -11.17 13.42 6.88
CA ALA A 119 -12.41 13.46 7.66
C ALA A 119 -12.54 14.76 8.49
N ARG A 120 -11.44 15.29 9.04
CA ARG A 120 -11.43 16.58 9.74
C ARG A 120 -11.67 17.75 8.77
N GLN A 121 -11.03 17.76 7.61
CA GLN A 121 -11.18 18.83 6.62
C GLN A 121 -12.59 18.86 6.02
N GLN A 122 -13.17 17.71 5.68
CA GLN A 122 -14.54 17.63 5.17
C GLN A 122 -15.57 18.18 6.16
N LYS A 123 -15.38 17.94 7.47
CA LYS A 123 -16.22 18.55 8.52
C LYS A 123 -16.03 20.06 8.61
N SER A 124 -14.80 20.54 8.42
CA SER A 124 -14.48 21.98 8.41
C SER A 124 -15.11 22.68 7.21
N GLU A 125 -14.94 22.15 5.99
CA GLU A 125 -15.48 22.72 4.75
C GLU A 125 -17.01 22.74 4.74
N ALA A 126 -17.67 21.70 5.25
CA ALA A 126 -19.12 21.69 5.40
C ALA A 126 -19.60 22.82 6.33
N GLY A 127 -18.92 23.01 7.47
CA GLY A 127 -19.22 24.11 8.40
C GLY A 127 -18.87 25.50 7.84
N GLU A 128 -17.82 25.61 7.02
CA GLU A 128 -17.42 26.86 6.38
C GLU A 128 -18.39 27.27 5.27
N LEU A 129 -18.86 26.31 4.45
CA LEU A 129 -19.89 26.55 3.45
C LEU A 129 -21.21 26.96 4.11
N GLU A 130 -21.64 26.26 5.16
CA GLU A 130 -22.85 26.61 5.91
C GLU A 130 -22.74 28.02 6.52
N LYS A 131 -21.60 28.35 7.12
CA LYS A 131 -21.32 29.69 7.66
C LYS A 131 -21.32 30.76 6.57
N ALA A 132 -20.73 30.49 5.41
CA ALA A 132 -20.72 31.40 4.27
C ALA A 132 -22.13 31.62 3.70
N MET A 133 -22.93 30.55 3.60
CA MET A 133 -24.33 30.62 3.18
C MET A 133 -25.16 31.42 4.18
N LEU A 134 -25.03 31.17 5.48
CA LEU A 134 -25.70 31.94 6.53
C LEU A 134 -25.34 33.43 6.49
N GLN A 135 -24.05 33.77 6.27
CA GLN A 135 -23.63 35.16 6.10
C GLN A 135 -24.24 35.80 4.86
N ALA A 136 -24.28 35.08 3.73
CA ALA A 136 -24.91 35.57 2.50
C ALA A 136 -26.42 35.80 2.67
N ILE A 137 -27.12 34.87 3.33
CA ILE A 137 -28.54 34.99 3.64
C ILE A 137 -28.79 36.18 4.58
N LYS A 138 -28.01 36.31 5.65
CA LYS A 138 -28.10 37.46 6.58
C LYS A 138 -27.88 38.78 5.85
N LYS A 139 -26.87 38.86 4.97
CA LYS A 139 -26.62 40.06 4.15
C LYS A 139 -27.79 40.40 3.23
N GLN A 140 -28.40 39.41 2.57
CA GLN A 140 -29.59 39.62 1.75
C GLN A 140 -30.80 40.04 2.59
N ALA A 141 -30.99 39.47 3.78
CA ALA A 141 -32.07 39.82 4.69
C ALA A 141 -31.94 41.26 5.23
N SER A 142 -30.73 41.66 5.63
CA SER A 142 -30.45 43.05 6.06
C SER A 142 -30.69 44.06 4.94
N ASN A 143 -30.34 43.75 3.69
CA ASN A 143 -30.66 44.61 2.53
C ASN A 143 -32.17 44.76 2.30
N LYS A 144 -33.00 43.85 2.84
CA LYS A 144 -34.47 43.91 2.82
C LYS A 144 -35.05 44.47 4.12
N ASN A 145 -34.24 45.06 5.00
CA ASN A 145 -34.61 45.57 6.33
C ASN A 145 -35.28 44.52 7.22
N LEU A 146 -34.92 43.24 7.04
CA LEU A 146 -35.36 42.15 7.92
C LEU A 146 -34.30 41.94 8.99
N TYR A 147 -34.69 42.10 10.25
CA TYR A 147 -33.85 41.93 11.44
C TYR A 147 -34.34 40.75 12.26
N TRP A 148 -33.40 40.03 12.86
CA TRP A 148 -33.64 38.84 13.69
C TRP A 148 -32.73 38.96 14.92
N GLU A 149 -33.20 38.57 16.11
CA GLU A 149 -32.38 38.45 17.34
C GLU A 149 -31.39 37.28 17.26
#